data_AF-A0A919ZZ15-F1
#
_entry.id   AF-A0A919ZZ15-F1
#
_cell.length_a   1.000
_cell.length_b   1.000
_cell.length_c   1.000
_cell.angle_alpha   90.00
_cell.angle_beta   90.00
_cell.angle_gamma   90.00
#
_symmetry.space_group_name_H-M   'P 1'
#
loop_
_entity.id
_entity.type
_entity.pdbx_description
1 polymer ?
#
loop_
_entity_poly.entity_id
_entity_poly.type
_entity_poly.pdbx_seq_one_letter_code
_entity_poly.pdbx_strand_id
1 'polypeptide(L)'
;MPFNLSWEFIGRSYSKERRNASKIPIEAALTRISGTFGVDLSQVDIDKPLQQIKTQASQGLVNAMSTMFKDKEITLREAVRLSGLSGLIPQILGTPQMIADELEYIWRETGCHGFNITPAIVPKGYDDFVDQVVPILQDRGIFRREYETDTFRGNLLG
;
A
#
# COMPACT_ATOMS: atom_id res chain seq x y z
N MET A 1 12.70 24.14 6.36
CA MET A 1 12.24 23.18 5.32
C MET A 1 12.31 21.78 5.91
N PRO A 2 11.19 21.07 6.12
CA PRO A 2 11.22 19.63 6.30
C PRO A 2 10.75 18.91 5.02
N PHE A 3 11.30 17.72 4.85
CA PHE A 3 11.17 16.82 3.71
C PHE A 3 9.70 16.44 3.41
N ASN A 4 9.29 16.59 2.14
CA ASN A 4 8.06 16.00 1.60
C ASN A 4 8.31 14.52 1.28
N LEU A 5 7.92 13.61 2.17
CA LEU A 5 7.70 12.22 1.82
C LEU A 5 6.21 12.06 1.52
N SER A 6 5.84 12.12 0.24
CA SER A 6 4.53 11.69 -0.22
C SER A 6 4.45 10.18 -0.08
N TRP A 7 3.73 9.72 0.94
CA TRP A 7 3.28 8.34 0.97
C TRP A 7 2.18 8.16 -0.07
N GLU A 8 2.23 7.08 -0.84
CA GLU A 8 1.12 6.64 -1.69
C GLU A 8 0.42 5.50 -0.95
N PHE A 9 -0.91 5.52 -0.83
CA PHE A 9 -1.65 4.48 -0.11
C PHE A 9 -2.52 3.64 -1.04
N ILE A 10 -2.82 2.42 -0.60
CA ILE A 10 -3.56 1.41 -1.36
C ILE A 10 -4.71 0.96 -0.45
N GLY A 11 -5.92 1.44 -0.69
CA GLY A 11 -7.13 0.96 -0.04
C GLY A 11 -7.54 -0.41 -0.58
N ARG A 12 -7.78 -1.40 0.29
CA ARG A 12 -8.13 -2.78 -0.10
C ARG A 12 -9.27 -3.35 0.75
N SER A 13 -10.04 -4.29 0.19
CA SER A 13 -11.25 -4.87 0.81
C SER A 13 -11.07 -6.36 1.16
N TYR A 14 -11.27 -6.66 2.46
CA TYR A 14 -10.73 -7.80 3.23
C TYR A 14 -10.92 -9.24 2.69
N SER A 15 -12.00 -9.57 1.97
CA SER A 15 -12.42 -10.98 1.85
C SER A 15 -12.05 -11.68 0.54
N LYS A 16 -11.89 -10.94 -0.57
CA LYS A 16 -11.63 -11.54 -1.90
C LYS A 16 -10.14 -11.70 -2.21
N GLU A 17 -9.26 -11.05 -1.44
CA GLU A 17 -7.87 -10.80 -1.81
C GLU A 17 -6.91 -11.94 -1.46
N ARG A 18 -7.11 -12.68 -0.36
CA ARG A 18 -6.34 -13.91 -0.10
C ARG A 18 -6.44 -14.91 -1.25
N ARG A 19 -7.61 -14.98 -1.90
CA ARG A 19 -7.87 -15.85 -3.06
C ARG A 19 -7.22 -15.34 -4.35
N ASN A 20 -6.92 -14.05 -4.46
CA ASN A 20 -6.25 -13.48 -5.63
C ASN A 20 -4.73 -13.44 -5.45
N ALA A 21 -4.22 -13.21 -4.24
CA ALA A 21 -2.78 -13.25 -3.96
C ALA A 21 -2.17 -14.62 -4.30
N SER A 22 -2.92 -15.71 -4.09
CA SER A 22 -2.49 -17.07 -4.47
C SER A 22 -2.47 -17.32 -5.99
N LYS A 23 -3.07 -16.45 -6.81
CA LYS A 23 -3.10 -16.60 -8.29
C LYS A 23 -1.92 -15.95 -8.99
N ILE A 24 -1.07 -15.23 -8.25
CA ILE A 24 0.05 -14.51 -8.83
C ILE A 24 1.23 -15.47 -8.91
N PRO A 25 1.80 -15.66 -10.11
CA PRO A 25 3.04 -16.40 -10.25
C PRO A 25 4.11 -15.78 -9.34
N ILE A 26 4.77 -16.62 -8.56
CA ILE A 26 5.77 -16.16 -7.59
C ILE A 26 6.91 -15.41 -8.30
N GLU A 27 7.22 -15.81 -9.53
CA GLU A 27 8.19 -15.21 -10.42
C GLU A 27 7.83 -13.76 -10.74
N ALA A 28 6.56 -13.48 -11.07
CA ALA A 28 6.11 -12.12 -11.37
C ALA A 28 6.22 -11.20 -10.15
N ALA A 29 5.90 -11.73 -8.97
CA ALA A 29 6.03 -11.01 -7.71
C ALA A 29 7.51 -10.76 -7.35
N LEU A 30 8.39 -11.73 -7.58
CA LEU A 30 9.84 -11.59 -7.43
C LEU A 30 10.41 -10.55 -8.39
N THR A 31 10.03 -10.56 -9.67
CA THR A 31 10.49 -9.58 -10.66
C THR A 31 10.15 -8.15 -10.23
N ARG A 32 8.93 -7.91 -9.74
CA ARG A 32 8.52 -6.59 -9.26
C ARG A 32 9.37 -6.13 -8.08
N ILE A 33 9.55 -6.99 -7.08
CA ILE A 33 10.34 -6.66 -5.89
C ILE A 33 11.82 -6.48 -6.25
N SER A 34 12.36 -7.30 -7.15
CA SER A 34 13.71 -7.13 -7.71
C SER A 34 13.90 -5.77 -8.36
N GLY A 35 12.92 -5.32 -9.16
CA GLY A 35 12.93 -4.00 -9.78
C GLY A 35 12.89 -2.87 -8.75
N THR A 36 12.02 -2.98 -7.74
CA THR A 36 11.94 -2.01 -6.63
C THR A 36 13.26 -1.92 -5.84
N PHE A 37 13.98 -3.04 -5.72
CA PHE A 37 15.16 -3.15 -4.88
C PHE A 37 16.48 -2.96 -5.61
N GLY A 38 16.47 -3.00 -6.94
CA GLY A 38 17.68 -3.03 -7.75
C GLY A 38 18.51 -4.30 -7.55
N VAL A 39 17.91 -5.38 -7.05
CA VAL A 39 18.58 -6.66 -6.75
C VAL A 39 17.88 -7.79 -7.48
N ASP A 40 18.64 -8.59 -8.22
CA ASP A 40 18.11 -9.84 -8.78
C ASP A 40 17.88 -10.87 -7.66
N LEU A 41 16.61 -11.15 -7.37
CA LEU A 41 16.18 -12.10 -6.35
C LEU A 41 15.95 -13.50 -6.91
N SER A 42 16.12 -13.72 -8.22
CA SER A 42 16.01 -15.06 -8.83
C SER A 42 17.10 -16.02 -8.33
N GLN A 43 18.22 -15.46 -7.88
CA GLN A 43 19.38 -16.21 -7.35
C GLN A 43 19.32 -16.41 -5.83
N VAL A 44 18.28 -15.90 -5.18
CA VAL A 44 18.09 -15.98 -3.73
C VAL A 44 17.21 -17.17 -3.40
N ASP A 45 17.60 -17.93 -2.38
CA ASP A 45 16.78 -19.00 -1.82
C ASP A 45 15.55 -18.39 -1.14
N ILE A 46 14.40 -18.50 -1.82
CA ILE A 46 13.16 -17.84 -1.41
C ILE A 46 12.50 -18.49 -0.19
N ASP A 47 12.93 -19.69 0.21
CA ASP A 47 12.41 -20.42 1.36
C ASP A 47 13.21 -20.13 2.65
N LYS A 48 14.25 -19.28 2.56
CA LYS A 48 14.96 -18.78 3.74
C LYS A 48 14.25 -17.58 4.38
N PRO A 49 14.35 -17.42 5.71
CA PRO A 49 13.92 -16.21 6.39
C PRO A 49 14.61 -14.97 5.82
N LEU A 50 13.88 -13.85 5.69
CA LEU A 50 14.40 -12.59 5.17
C LEU A 50 15.71 -12.16 5.85
N GLN A 51 15.80 -12.35 7.16
CA GLN A 51 16.96 -11.97 7.98
C GLN A 51 18.24 -12.74 7.61
N GLN A 52 18.10 -13.91 6.98
CA GLN A 52 19.23 -14.74 6.55
C GLN A 52 19.67 -14.44 5.11
N ILE A 53 18.94 -13.60 4.39
CA ILE A 53 19.24 -13.22 3.02
C ILE A 53 20.31 -12.13 3.03
N LYS A 54 21.49 -12.48 2.55
CA LYS A 54 22.60 -11.55 2.37
C LYS A 54 22.62 -11.07 0.92
N THR A 55 22.44 -9.76 0.73
CA THR A 55 22.59 -9.14 -0.60
C THR A 55 23.74 -8.15 -0.59
N GLN A 56 24.46 -8.05 -1.71
CA GLN A 56 25.61 -7.13 -1.83
C GLN A 56 25.17 -5.65 -1.94
N ALA A 57 23.92 -5.39 -2.34
CA ALA A 57 23.48 -4.03 -2.69
C ALA A 57 22.51 -3.40 -1.69
N SER A 58 21.63 -4.16 -1.01
CA SER A 58 20.49 -3.54 -0.31
C SER A 58 20.08 -4.25 0.99
N GLN A 59 21.04 -4.50 1.88
CA GLN A 59 20.76 -5.06 3.21
C GLN A 59 19.77 -4.18 4.02
N GLY A 60 19.84 -2.85 3.87
CA GLY A 60 18.94 -1.92 4.55
C GLY A 60 17.47 -2.13 4.20
N LEU A 61 17.18 -2.63 3.01
CA LEU A 61 15.81 -2.78 2.51
C LEU A 61 15.27 -4.21 2.68
N VAL A 62 16.14 -5.22 2.78
CA VAL A 62 15.80 -6.50 3.42
C VAL A 62 15.41 -6.29 4.89
N ASN A 63 16.14 -5.41 5.60
CA ASN A 63 15.82 -5.06 6.98
C ASN A 63 14.48 -4.31 7.05
N ALA A 64 14.24 -3.33 6.18
CA ALA A 64 12.96 -2.61 6.12
C ALA A 64 11.76 -3.54 5.86
N MET A 65 11.90 -4.51 4.95
CA MET A 65 10.88 -5.55 4.77
C MET A 65 10.64 -6.35 6.04
N SER A 66 11.71 -6.76 6.73
CA SER A 66 11.60 -7.53 7.97
C SER A 66 10.84 -6.75 9.06
N THR A 67 11.07 -5.43 9.15
CA THR A 67 10.35 -4.54 10.08
C THR A 67 8.86 -4.45 9.75
N MET A 68 8.45 -4.50 8.48
CA MET A 68 7.02 -4.51 8.11
C MET A 68 6.28 -5.74 8.66
N PHE A 69 6.99 -6.85 8.84
CA PHE A 69 6.44 -8.08 9.39
C PHE A 69 6.65 -8.22 10.90
N LYS A 70 6.99 -7.13 11.60
CA LYS A 70 7.19 -7.08 13.06
C LYS A 70 8.16 -8.14 13.55
N ASP A 71 9.27 -8.32 12.83
CA ASP A 71 10.35 -9.27 13.16
C ASP A 71 9.91 -10.75 13.23
N LYS A 72 8.78 -11.11 12.59
CA LYS A 72 8.45 -12.52 12.40
C LYS A 72 9.49 -13.19 11.48
N GLU A 73 9.79 -14.45 11.76
CA GLU A 73 10.52 -15.31 10.82
C GLU A 73 9.62 -15.57 9.61
N ILE A 74 9.72 -14.69 8.62
CA ILE A 74 8.99 -14.79 7.36
C ILE A 74 9.97 -15.10 6.25
N THR A 75 9.64 -16.08 5.43
CA THR A 75 10.43 -16.43 4.25
C THR A 75 10.28 -15.35 3.17
N LEU A 76 11.25 -15.24 2.25
CA LEU A 76 11.10 -14.33 1.10
C LEU A 76 9.88 -14.69 0.25
N ARG A 77 9.55 -15.98 0.11
CA ARG A 77 8.35 -16.45 -0.58
C ARG A 77 7.08 -15.90 0.05
N GLU A 78 6.96 -15.97 1.37
CA GLU A 78 5.80 -15.45 2.10
C GLU A 78 5.75 -13.93 2.05
N ALA A 79 6.89 -13.26 2.25
CA ALA A 79 7.00 -11.82 2.18
C ALA A 79 6.54 -11.32 0.80
N VAL A 80 7.06 -11.89 -0.28
CA VAL A 80 6.71 -11.56 -1.67
C VAL A 80 5.27 -11.93 -2.00
N ARG A 81 4.69 -12.97 -1.42
CA ARG A 81 3.25 -13.26 -1.59
C ARG A 81 2.35 -12.22 -0.93
N LEU A 82 2.79 -11.67 0.21
CA LEU A 82 2.04 -10.65 0.94
C LEU A 82 2.27 -9.25 0.36
N SER A 83 3.49 -8.94 -0.09
CA SER A 83 3.91 -7.61 -0.53
C SER A 83 4.04 -7.44 -2.03
N GLY A 84 4.17 -8.53 -2.80
CA GLY A 84 4.44 -8.52 -4.24
C GLY A 84 3.33 -7.87 -5.05
N LEU A 85 2.13 -7.73 -4.48
CA LEU A 85 1.04 -6.95 -5.08
C LEU A 85 1.08 -5.46 -4.73
N SER A 86 1.59 -5.07 -3.55
CA SER A 86 1.63 -3.67 -3.13
C SER A 86 2.99 -3.01 -3.34
N GLY A 87 4.04 -3.77 -3.71
CA GLY A 87 5.39 -3.22 -3.79
C GLY A 87 5.88 -2.66 -2.45
N LEU A 88 5.50 -3.32 -1.33
CA LEU A 88 5.87 -2.95 0.04
C LEU A 88 5.25 -1.65 0.57
N ILE A 89 4.21 -1.18 -0.09
CA ILE A 89 3.39 -0.09 0.40
C ILE A 89 2.44 -0.62 1.50
N PRO A 90 2.30 0.06 2.65
CA PRO A 90 1.34 -0.28 3.69
C PRO A 90 -0.09 -0.39 3.15
N GLN A 91 -0.83 -1.40 3.60
CA GLN A 91 -2.19 -1.67 3.14
C GLN A 91 -3.17 -1.39 4.27
N ILE A 92 -4.22 -0.60 3.98
CA ILE A 92 -5.36 -0.44 4.86
C ILE A 92 -6.42 -1.45 4.41
N LEU A 93 -6.66 -2.42 5.28
CA LEU A 93 -7.66 -3.46 5.08
C LEU A 93 -8.72 -3.27 6.16
N GLY A 94 -9.99 -3.17 5.77
CA GLY A 94 -11.07 -3.13 6.76
C GLY A 94 -12.46 -3.12 6.14
N THR A 95 -13.45 -2.91 7.01
CA THR A 95 -14.76 -2.40 6.59
C THR A 95 -14.61 -0.95 6.09
N PRO A 96 -15.59 -0.40 5.36
CA PRO A 96 -15.56 1.01 4.97
C PRO A 96 -15.35 1.96 6.15
N GLN A 97 -15.94 1.64 7.31
CA GLN A 97 -15.77 2.39 8.55
C GLN A 97 -14.31 2.39 9.02
N MET A 98 -13.68 1.21 9.10
CA MET A 98 -12.29 1.08 9.52
C MET A 98 -11.33 1.79 8.57
N ILE A 99 -11.60 1.74 7.26
CA ILE A 99 -10.80 2.46 6.26
C ILE A 99 -10.94 3.97 6.49
N ALA A 100 -12.17 4.48 6.67
CA ALA A 100 -12.39 5.89 6.95
C ALA A 100 -11.72 6.34 8.27
N ASP A 101 -11.79 5.53 9.32
CA ASP A 101 -11.14 5.77 10.62
C ASP A 101 -9.61 5.90 10.47
N GLU A 102 -8.99 4.99 9.71
CA GLU A 102 -7.54 5.02 9.48
C GLU A 102 -7.12 6.23 8.63
N LEU A 103 -7.88 6.55 7.57
CA LEU A 103 -7.62 7.73 6.75
C LEU A 103 -7.75 9.02 7.56
N GLU A 104 -8.76 9.12 8.42
CA GLU A 104 -8.93 10.25 9.33
C GLU A 104 -7.77 10.36 10.32
N TYR A 105 -7.39 9.25 10.96
CA TYR A 105 -6.26 9.21 11.89
C TYR A 105 -4.98 9.70 11.22
N ILE A 106 -4.64 9.14 10.06
CA ILE A 106 -3.45 9.54 9.31
C ILE A 106 -3.50 11.02 8.96
N TRP A 107 -4.64 11.52 8.46
CA TRP A 107 -4.79 12.92 8.08
C TRP A 107 -4.57 13.87 9.25
N ARG A 108 -5.19 13.58 10.40
CA ARG A 108 -5.08 14.42 11.61
C ARG A 108 -3.70 14.38 12.24
N GLU A 109 -3.08 13.21 12.32
CA GLU A 109 -1.81 13.04 13.03
C GLU A 109 -0.59 13.42 12.19
N THR A 110 -0.65 13.28 10.86
CA THR A 110 0.51 13.54 9.99
C THR A 110 0.48 14.90 9.30
N GLY A 111 -0.68 15.57 9.27
CA GLY A 111 -0.87 16.82 8.53
C GLY A 111 -0.80 16.64 7.01
N CYS A 112 -1.09 15.44 6.49
CA CYS A 112 -1.12 15.22 5.06
C CYS A 112 -2.27 15.99 4.39
N HIS A 113 -2.15 16.21 3.08
CA HIS A 113 -3.14 16.96 2.31
C HIS A 113 -4.05 16.07 1.45
N GLY A 114 -3.81 14.76 1.45
CA GLY A 114 -4.59 13.82 0.65
C GLY A 114 -3.91 12.47 0.52
N PHE A 115 -4.58 11.57 -0.21
CA PHE A 115 -4.16 10.19 -0.40
C PHE A 115 -4.16 9.87 -1.90
N ASN A 116 -3.10 9.22 -2.38
CA ASN A 116 -3.20 8.42 -3.59
C ASN A 116 -3.92 7.11 -3.22
N ILE A 117 -4.89 6.66 -4.02
CA ILE A 117 -5.68 5.45 -3.75
C ILE A 117 -5.47 4.47 -4.91
N THR A 118 -4.86 3.31 -4.63
CA THR A 118 -4.66 2.26 -5.63
C THR A 118 -5.35 0.96 -5.21
N PRO A 119 -6.56 0.66 -5.67
CA PRO A 119 -7.25 -0.57 -5.30
C PRO A 119 -6.61 -1.81 -5.95
N ALA A 120 -6.78 -2.97 -5.31
CA ALA A 120 -6.26 -4.25 -5.81
C ALA A 120 -6.96 -4.75 -7.09
N ILE A 121 -8.22 -4.37 -7.27
CA ILE A 121 -9.06 -4.81 -8.39
C ILE A 121 -9.61 -3.54 -9.03
N VAL A 122 -9.25 -3.31 -10.28
CA VAL A 122 -9.73 -2.17 -11.07
C VAL A 122 -10.71 -2.66 -12.15
N PRO A 123 -11.76 -1.87 -12.48
CA PRO A 123 -12.13 -0.60 -11.87
C PRO A 123 -12.86 -0.75 -10.53
N LYS A 124 -13.42 -1.94 -10.24
CA LYS A 124 -14.37 -2.18 -9.15
C LYS A 124 -13.97 -1.61 -7.78
N GLY A 125 -12.69 -1.66 -7.40
CA GLY A 125 -12.26 -1.17 -6.10
C GLY A 125 -12.32 0.36 -5.98
N TYR A 126 -12.29 1.09 -7.09
CA TYR A 126 -12.60 2.53 -7.08
C TYR A 126 -14.08 2.74 -6.79
N ASP A 127 -14.97 2.00 -7.45
CA ASP A 127 -16.42 2.08 -7.21
C ASP A 127 -16.73 1.74 -5.75
N ASP A 128 -16.19 0.63 -5.23
CA ASP A 128 -16.40 0.22 -3.84
C ASP A 128 -15.90 1.29 -2.84
N PHE A 129 -14.82 2.01 -3.14
CA PHE A 129 -14.30 3.09 -2.30
C PHE A 129 -15.18 4.34 -2.36
N VAL A 130 -15.57 4.76 -3.58
CA VAL A 130 -16.42 5.93 -3.82
C VAL A 130 -17.80 5.71 -3.21
N ASP A 131 -18.39 4.52 -3.36
CA ASP A 131 -19.75 4.26 -2.90
C ASP A 131 -19.85 4.03 -1.38
N GLN A 132 -18.78 3.52 -0.75
CA GLN A 132 -18.85 3.07 0.65
C GLN A 132 -18.00 3.88 1.62
N VAL A 133 -16.85 4.44 1.19
CA VAL A 133 -15.92 5.15 2.09
C VAL A 133 -16.09 6.67 1.97
N VAL A 134 -16.21 7.20 0.76
CA VAL A 134 -16.35 8.64 0.53
C VAL A 134 -17.55 9.25 1.29
N PRO A 135 -18.74 8.64 1.35
CA PRO A 135 -19.86 9.19 2.12
C PRO A 135 -19.53 9.35 3.61
N ILE A 136 -18.81 8.39 4.20
CA ILE A 136 -18.38 8.45 5.60
C ILE A 136 -17.42 9.62 5.82
N LEU A 137 -16.46 9.83 4.91
CA LEU A 137 -15.52 10.94 4.99
C LEU A 137 -16.21 12.30 4.78
N GLN A 138 -17.24 12.36 3.92
CA GLN A 138 -18.05 13.56 3.72
C GLN A 138 -18.94 13.89 4.93
N ASP A 139 -19.51 12.88 5.59
CA ASP A 139 -20.31 13.06 6.81
C ASP A 139 -19.45 13.54 7.98
N ARG A 140 -18.16 13.19 7.98
CA ARG A 140 -17.16 13.68 8.94
C ARG A 140 -16.56 15.04 8.60
N GLY A 141 -16.91 15.62 7.45
CA GLY A 141 -16.33 16.88 6.98
C GLY A 141 -14.86 16.81 6.58
N ILE A 142 -14.34 15.60 6.31
CA ILE A 142 -12.95 15.37 5.89
C ILE A 142 -12.81 15.45 4.37
N PHE A 143 -13.87 15.11 3.65
CA PHE A 143 -13.89 15.13 2.19
C PHE A 143 -14.97 16.07 1.66
N ARG A 144 -14.65 16.78 0.57
CA ARG A 144 -15.56 17.72 -0.08
C ARG A 144 -16.78 17.00 -0.68
N ARG A 145 -17.89 17.73 -0.78
CA ARG A 145 -19.13 17.26 -1.45
C ARG A 145 -19.22 17.72 -2.90
N GLU A 146 -18.60 18.86 -3.21
CA GLU A 146 -18.66 19.49 -4.53
C GLU A 146 -17.28 20.05 -4.89
N TYR A 147 -17.04 20.26 -6.18
CA TYR A 147 -15.86 20.96 -6.67
C TYR A 147 -16.15 22.46 -6.71
N GLU A 148 -15.22 23.27 -6.22
CA GLU A 148 -15.41 24.72 -6.10
C GLU A 148 -14.97 25.48 -7.36
N THR A 149 -14.15 24.85 -8.22
CA THR A 149 -13.64 25.44 -9.45
C THR A 149 -13.61 24.45 -10.60
N ASP A 150 -13.48 24.97 -11.82
CA ASP A 150 -13.37 24.15 -13.04
C ASP A 150 -11.93 23.75 -13.39
N THR A 151 -10.95 24.14 -12.57
CA THR A 151 -9.54 23.84 -12.84
C THR A 151 -8.97 22.93 -11.77
N PHE A 152 -8.10 22.01 -12.19
CA PHE A 152 -7.36 21.16 -11.26
C PHE A 152 -6.59 21.97 -10.21
N ARG A 153 -5.93 23.06 -10.63
CA ARG A 153 -5.18 23.93 -9.72
C ARG A 153 -6.09 24.58 -8.69
N GLY A 154 -7.24 25.13 -9.10
CA GLY A 154 -8.19 25.76 -8.18
C GLY A 154 -8.71 24.77 -7.14
N ASN A 155 -8.98 23.52 -7.55
CA ASN A 155 -9.46 22.46 -6.66
C ASN A 155 -8.39 21.85 -5.73
N LEU A 156 -7.14 22.29 -5.79
CA LEU A 156 -6.04 21.81 -4.95
C LEU A 156 -5.36 22.91 -4.11
N LEU A 157 -5.28 24.13 -4.63
CA LEU A 157 -4.56 25.26 -4.01
C LEU A 157 -5.49 26.41 -3.57
N GLY A 158 -6.79 26.30 -3.88
CA GLY A 158 -7.81 27.30 -3.55
C GLY A 158 -8.06 27.41 -2.06
#